data_AF-F4PGM4-F1
#
_entry.id   AF-F4PGM4-F1
#
_cell.length_a   1.000
_cell.length_b   1.000
_cell.length_c   1.000
_cell.angle_alpha   90.00
_cell.angle_beta   90.00
_cell.angle_gamma   90.00
#
_symmetry.space_group_name_H-M   'P 1'
#
loop_
_entity.id
_entity.type
_entity.pdbx_description
1 polymer ?
#
loop_
_entity_poly.entity_id
_entity_poly.type
_entity_poly.pdbx_seq_one_letter_code
_entity_poly.pdbx_strand_id
1 'polypeptide(L)'
;MSATNNEYKPGTMDDLYDESKLTDSIKEVEEKWKLVPAFLKCRGLVKQHIDSFNYFINVEIKKILKANERLTTDVDPSFFARFTEINVGMPGLVEENYESVTITPQKCRLRDMTYAAPITVNIEYTRGKQVVQVQDVLIGRIPIMLRSSNCVLTNKTHEQLAQLGECPMDPGGYFIVRGAEKVILNHEQLSKNRIIIETDPKGFPCSTVTSSTHERKSRTNIVMKHEKLYLKHNTFCEDIPVIVFLKGHLHGADDPSYHHCQQRPLDARRQGLLRQQAYRVERPARVAAL
;
A
#
# COMPACT_ATOMS: atom_id res chain seq x y z
N MET A 1 -18.76 -37.53 34.86
CA MET A 1 -17.29 -37.45 34.97
C MET A 1 -16.91 -36.00 34.68
N SER A 2 -16.20 -35.40 35.62
CA SER A 2 -16.08 -33.96 35.89
C SER A 2 -15.40 -33.16 34.77
N ALA A 3 -16.05 -32.06 34.37
CA ALA A 3 -15.43 -30.98 33.61
C ALA A 3 -14.31 -30.35 34.47
N THR A 4 -13.06 -30.48 34.03
CA THR A 4 -11.95 -29.71 34.59
C THR A 4 -12.04 -28.29 34.04
N ASN A 5 -12.50 -27.35 34.88
CA ASN A 5 -12.37 -25.92 34.66
C ASN A 5 -10.88 -25.56 34.53
N ASN A 6 -10.38 -25.46 33.29
CA ASN A 6 -9.06 -24.89 33.04
C ASN A 6 -9.23 -23.36 33.00
N GLU A 7 -9.22 -22.76 34.19
CA GLU A 7 -9.32 -21.31 34.37
C GLU A 7 -8.08 -20.64 33.79
N TYR A 8 -8.21 -20.02 32.62
CA TYR A 8 -7.15 -19.19 32.06
C TYR A 8 -6.97 -17.95 32.92
N LYS A 9 -5.91 -17.92 33.74
CA LYS A 9 -5.51 -16.70 34.46
C LYS A 9 -4.97 -15.70 33.43
N PRO A 10 -5.58 -14.50 33.30
CA PRO A 10 -5.06 -13.49 32.40
C PRO A 10 -3.65 -13.10 32.85
N GLY A 11 -2.66 -13.31 31.99
CA GLY A 11 -1.30 -12.84 32.21
C GLY A 11 -1.25 -11.31 32.19
N THR A 12 -0.41 -10.74 33.03
CA THR A 12 -0.21 -9.28 33.12
C THR A 12 0.70 -8.84 31.97
N MET A 13 0.49 -7.65 31.43
CA MET A 13 1.30 -7.14 30.32
C MET A 13 2.80 -7.00 30.69
N ASP A 14 3.10 -6.88 31.98
CA ASP A 14 4.45 -6.87 32.54
C ASP A 14 5.18 -8.22 32.43
N ASP A 15 4.44 -9.34 32.36
CA ASP A 15 5.01 -10.68 32.22
C ASP A 15 5.61 -10.93 30.81
N LEU A 16 5.25 -10.12 29.81
CA LEU A 16 5.76 -10.21 28.44
C LEU A 16 7.13 -9.57 28.23
N TYR A 17 7.57 -8.71 29.16
CA TYR A 17 8.85 -7.97 29.10
C TYR A 17 9.87 -8.49 30.12
N ASP A 18 9.59 -9.62 30.77
CA ASP A 18 10.49 -10.28 31.69
C ASP A 18 11.60 -11.01 30.91
N GLU A 19 12.77 -10.39 30.79
CA GLU A 19 13.94 -10.92 30.06
C GLU A 19 14.38 -12.31 30.56
N SER A 20 14.04 -12.66 31.81
CA SER A 20 14.39 -13.95 32.41
C SER A 20 13.55 -15.14 31.90
N LYS A 21 12.33 -14.87 31.40
CA LYS A 21 11.40 -15.88 30.87
C LYS A 21 11.43 -16.02 29.35
N LEU A 22 12.24 -15.21 28.67
CA LEU A 22 12.33 -15.18 27.21
C LEU A 22 12.84 -16.49 26.59
N THR A 23 13.61 -17.26 27.37
CA THR A 23 14.19 -18.55 26.97
C THR A 23 13.40 -19.78 27.44
N ASP A 24 12.30 -19.58 28.17
CA ASP A 24 11.49 -20.68 28.66
C ASP A 24 10.80 -21.43 27.51
N SER A 25 10.68 -22.75 27.64
CA SER A 25 9.92 -23.55 26.69
C SER A 25 8.46 -23.11 26.67
N ILE A 26 7.97 -22.66 25.52
CA ILE A 26 6.58 -22.26 25.33
C ILE A 26 5.68 -23.46 25.66
N LYS A 27 4.79 -23.31 26.65
CA LYS A 27 3.81 -24.36 26.99
C LYS A 27 3.00 -24.73 25.73
N GLU A 28 2.86 -26.03 25.49
CA GLU A 28 1.97 -26.52 24.44
C GLU A 28 0.53 -26.24 24.88
N VAL A 29 -0.11 -25.32 24.15
CA VAL A 29 -1.54 -25.05 24.30
C VAL A 29 -2.22 -25.96 23.28
N GLU A 30 -2.92 -26.98 23.77
CA GLU A 30 -3.59 -28.00 22.95
C GLU A 30 -4.57 -27.39 21.92
N GLU A 31 -5.08 -26.19 22.19
CA GLU A 31 -6.10 -25.53 21.38
C GLU A 31 -5.58 -24.42 20.44
N LYS A 32 -4.26 -24.29 20.23
CA LYS A 32 -3.69 -23.25 19.32
C LYS A 32 -4.34 -23.25 17.93
N TRP A 33 -4.69 -24.42 17.42
CA TRP A 33 -5.29 -24.57 16.10
C TRP A 33 -6.65 -23.86 15.97
N LYS A 34 -7.40 -23.68 17.06
CA LYS A 34 -8.71 -22.96 17.05
C LYS A 34 -8.57 -21.48 16.69
N LEU A 35 -7.37 -20.90 16.89
CA LEU A 35 -7.09 -19.50 16.53
C LEU A 35 -7.15 -19.27 15.02
N VAL A 36 -6.77 -20.26 14.20
CA VAL A 36 -6.76 -20.11 12.74
C VAL A 36 -8.18 -19.99 12.18
N PRO A 37 -9.13 -20.90 12.48
CA PRO A 37 -10.53 -20.73 12.08
C PRO A 37 -11.16 -19.44 12.64
N ALA A 38 -10.86 -19.07 13.88
CA ALA A 38 -11.36 -17.83 14.47
C ALA A 38 -10.83 -16.60 13.71
N PHE A 39 -9.54 -16.59 13.39
CA PHE A 39 -8.92 -15.54 12.59
C PHE A 39 -9.51 -15.46 11.18
N LEU A 40 -9.66 -16.60 10.50
CA LEU A 40 -10.24 -16.68 9.15
C LEU A 40 -11.72 -16.29 9.13
N LYS A 41 -12.48 -16.55 10.20
CA LYS A 41 -13.87 -16.11 10.31
C LYS A 41 -13.99 -14.59 10.43
N CYS A 42 -13.06 -13.93 11.13
CA CYS A 42 -13.07 -12.48 11.33
C CYS A 42 -12.43 -11.70 10.17
N ARG A 43 -11.30 -12.20 9.66
CA ARG A 43 -10.48 -11.52 8.66
C ARG A 43 -10.68 -12.09 7.26
N GLY A 44 -11.03 -13.37 7.08
CA GLY A 44 -11.13 -13.96 5.73
C GLY A 44 -9.80 -14.00 4.97
N LEU A 45 -9.73 -14.79 3.90
CA LEU A 45 -8.52 -14.94 3.08
C LEU A 45 -8.32 -13.78 2.10
N VAL A 46 -9.41 -13.22 1.58
CA VAL A 46 -9.38 -12.25 0.47
C VAL A 46 -9.56 -10.79 0.94
N LYS A 47 -9.69 -10.58 2.26
CA LYS A 47 -9.98 -9.27 2.82
C LYS A 47 -8.91 -8.21 2.56
N GLN A 48 -7.65 -8.61 2.34
CA GLN A 48 -6.60 -7.65 1.97
C GLN A 48 -6.95 -6.87 0.71
N HIS A 49 -7.48 -7.55 -0.31
CA HIS A 49 -7.92 -6.91 -1.56
C HIS A 49 -9.13 -6.00 -1.32
N ILE A 50 -10.12 -6.50 -0.58
CA ILE A 50 -11.37 -5.77 -0.31
C ILE A 50 -11.11 -4.52 0.54
N ASP A 51 -10.33 -4.65 1.62
CA ASP A 51 -10.01 -3.53 2.52
C ASP A 51 -9.18 -2.47 1.79
N SER A 52 -8.22 -2.87 0.95
CA SER A 52 -7.45 -1.95 0.11
C SER A 52 -8.34 -1.20 -0.89
N PHE A 53 -9.23 -1.90 -1.57
CA PHE A 53 -10.16 -1.28 -2.52
C PHE A 53 -11.17 -0.35 -1.82
N ASN A 54 -11.70 -0.75 -0.66
CA ASN A 54 -12.58 0.10 0.14
C ASN A 54 -11.87 1.37 0.60
N TYR A 55 -10.60 1.28 1.01
CA TYR A 55 -9.81 2.46 1.36
C TYR A 55 -9.61 3.39 0.16
N PHE A 56 -9.32 2.82 -1.02
CA PHE A 56 -9.16 3.58 -2.25
C PHE A 56 -10.43 4.37 -2.61
N ILE A 57 -11.59 3.70 -2.66
CA ILE A 57 -12.87 4.31 -3.05
C ILE A 57 -13.36 5.34 -2.02
N ASN A 58 -13.21 5.08 -0.72
CA ASN A 58 -13.80 5.95 0.30
C ASN A 58 -12.87 7.11 0.69
N VAL A 59 -11.55 6.94 0.61
CA VAL A 59 -10.57 7.88 1.16
C VAL A 59 -9.60 8.38 0.09
N GLU A 60 -8.91 7.50 -0.63
CA GLU A 60 -7.83 7.93 -1.53
C GLU A 60 -8.34 8.73 -2.72
N ILE A 61 -9.50 8.36 -3.30
CA ILE A 61 -10.07 9.11 -4.42
C ILE A 61 -10.36 10.58 -4.06
N LYS A 62 -10.76 10.84 -2.81
CA LYS A 62 -10.97 12.19 -2.28
C LYS A 62 -9.65 12.94 -2.09
N LYS A 63 -8.60 12.25 -1.66
CA LYS A 63 -7.24 12.83 -1.57
C LYS A 63 -6.69 13.20 -2.96
N ILE A 64 -6.94 12.36 -3.97
CA ILE A 64 -6.55 12.62 -5.36
C ILE A 64 -7.29 13.85 -5.90
N LEU A 65 -8.59 13.99 -5.60
CA LEU A 65 -9.37 15.18 -5.96
C LEU A 65 -8.77 16.44 -5.32
N LYS A 66 -8.47 16.40 -4.02
CA LYS A 66 -7.90 17.52 -3.28
C LYS A 66 -6.55 17.97 -3.83
N ALA A 67 -5.72 17.03 -4.30
CA ALA A 67 -4.43 17.34 -4.92
C ALA A 67 -4.57 18.07 -6.27
N ASN A 68 -5.68 17.85 -6.98
CA ASN A 68 -5.95 18.40 -8.32
C ASN A 68 -7.22 19.26 -8.33
N GLU A 69 -7.51 19.95 -7.23
CA GLU A 69 -8.83 20.56 -7.01
C GLU A 69 -9.13 21.71 -7.98
N ARG A 70 -8.11 22.41 -8.49
CA ARG A 70 -8.28 23.63 -9.27
C ARG A 70 -7.66 23.48 -10.65
N LEU A 71 -8.47 23.71 -11.67
CA LEU A 71 -8.07 23.84 -13.06
C LEU A 71 -8.08 25.32 -13.44
N THR A 72 -6.97 25.78 -14.01
CA THR A 72 -6.80 27.11 -14.58
C THR A 72 -6.44 26.99 -16.05
N THR A 73 -6.78 28.00 -16.84
CA THR A 73 -6.38 28.10 -18.25
C THR A 73 -5.38 29.22 -18.43
N ASP A 74 -4.42 29.04 -19.34
CA ASP A 74 -3.42 30.07 -19.65
C ASP A 74 -4.00 31.21 -20.50
N VAL A 75 -5.13 30.97 -21.18
CA VAL A 75 -5.76 31.92 -22.12
C VAL A 75 -6.57 32.99 -21.39
N ASP A 76 -7.30 32.60 -20.34
CA ASP A 76 -8.15 33.48 -19.55
C ASP A 76 -7.91 33.24 -18.05
N PRO A 77 -7.10 34.09 -17.39
CA PRO A 77 -6.82 33.98 -15.96
C PRO A 77 -8.06 34.12 -15.07
N SER A 78 -9.18 34.66 -15.59
CA SER A 78 -10.43 34.81 -14.84
C SER A 78 -11.25 33.52 -14.80
N PHE A 79 -11.02 32.60 -15.73
CA PHE A 79 -11.68 31.29 -15.72
C PHE A 79 -10.94 30.32 -14.80
N PHE A 80 -11.65 29.82 -13.80
CA PHE A 80 -11.23 28.63 -13.06
C PHE A 80 -12.38 27.63 -12.97
N ALA A 81 -12.03 26.36 -12.92
CA ALA A 81 -12.92 25.28 -12.50
C ALA A 81 -12.33 24.62 -11.25
N ARG A 82 -13.19 24.38 -10.26
CA ARG A 82 -12.83 23.77 -8.98
C ARG A 82 -13.70 22.54 -8.74
N PHE A 83 -13.06 21.42 -8.44
CA PHE A 83 -13.73 20.22 -7.99
C PHE A 83 -13.91 20.26 -6.48
N THR A 84 -15.13 20.10 -5.98
CA THR A 84 -15.43 20.24 -4.55
C THR A 84 -15.57 18.88 -3.86
N GLU A 85 -16.37 17.98 -4.42
CA GLU A 85 -16.62 16.65 -3.83
C GLU A 85 -16.66 15.59 -4.93
N ILE A 86 -16.16 14.39 -4.63
CA ILE A 86 -16.20 13.22 -5.51
C ILE A 86 -16.90 12.06 -4.79
N ASN A 87 -17.82 11.42 -5.50
CA ASN A 87 -18.57 10.28 -5.00
C ASN A 87 -18.55 9.14 -6.01
N VAL A 88 -18.45 7.92 -5.50
CA VAL A 88 -18.60 6.70 -6.29
C VAL A 88 -19.96 6.11 -5.94
N GLY A 89 -20.83 5.99 -6.95
CA GLY A 89 -22.17 5.47 -6.78
C GLY A 89 -22.22 3.95 -6.64
N MET A 90 -23.41 3.40 -6.86
CA MET A 90 -23.65 1.96 -6.93
C MET A 90 -23.63 1.48 -8.40
N PRO A 91 -23.27 0.21 -8.67
CA PRO A 91 -23.31 -0.36 -10.01
C PRO A 91 -24.70 -0.34 -10.63
N GLY A 92 -24.86 0.39 -11.73
CA GLY A 92 -26.10 0.47 -12.49
C GLY A 92 -25.90 0.87 -13.95
N LEU A 93 -26.78 0.42 -14.84
CA LEU A 93 -26.81 0.85 -16.24
C LEU A 93 -27.75 2.03 -16.39
N VAL A 94 -27.48 2.91 -17.34
CA VAL A 94 -28.51 3.78 -17.91
C VAL A 94 -28.99 3.09 -19.18
N GLU A 95 -30.22 2.61 -19.19
CA GLU A 95 -30.84 2.02 -20.38
C GLU A 95 -31.34 3.12 -21.34
N GLU A 96 -31.73 2.75 -22.57
CA GLU A 96 -32.14 3.69 -23.64
C GLU A 96 -33.34 4.57 -23.24
N ASN A 97 -34.12 4.13 -22.27
CA ASN A 97 -35.24 4.84 -21.65
C ASN A 97 -34.81 5.83 -20.55
N TYR A 98 -33.50 6.06 -20.36
CA TYR A 98 -32.92 6.88 -19.29
C TYR A 98 -33.19 6.37 -17.86
N GLU A 99 -33.65 5.14 -17.70
CA GLU A 99 -33.83 4.55 -16.38
C GLU A 99 -32.52 3.94 -15.86
N SER A 100 -32.19 4.23 -14.60
CA SER A 100 -31.05 3.63 -13.93
C SER A 100 -31.43 2.26 -13.37
N VAL A 101 -30.97 1.19 -14.02
CA VAL A 101 -31.22 -0.19 -13.56
C VAL A 101 -30.02 -0.69 -12.76
N THR A 102 -30.26 -1.12 -11.52
CA THR A 102 -29.23 -1.79 -10.70
C THR A 102 -28.79 -3.08 -11.38
N ILE A 103 -27.48 -3.24 -11.59
CA ILE A 103 -26.91 -4.42 -12.22
C ILE A 103 -26.40 -5.38 -11.15
N THR A 104 -26.66 -6.68 -11.33
CA THR A 104 -26.05 -7.74 -10.52
C THR A 104 -24.79 -8.27 -11.21
N PRO A 105 -23.81 -8.80 -10.45
CA PRO A 105 -22.60 -9.36 -11.04
C PRO A 105 -22.91 -10.52 -12.02
N GLN A 106 -23.86 -11.40 -11.70
CA GLN A 106 -24.35 -12.44 -12.60
C GLN A 106 -24.84 -11.90 -13.95
N LYS A 107 -25.60 -10.80 -13.97
CA LYS A 107 -26.02 -10.16 -15.23
C LYS A 107 -24.83 -9.66 -16.04
N CYS A 108 -23.79 -9.13 -15.39
CA CYS A 108 -22.57 -8.72 -16.09
C CYS A 108 -21.83 -9.88 -16.75
N ARG A 109 -21.78 -11.05 -16.09
CA ARG A 109 -21.16 -12.26 -16.63
C ARG A 109 -21.88 -12.75 -17.89
N LEU A 110 -23.22 -12.82 -17.82
CA LEU A 110 -24.03 -13.37 -18.92
C LEU A 110 -24.11 -12.47 -20.15
N ARG A 111 -23.98 -11.15 -19.97
CA ARG A 111 -24.12 -10.15 -21.06
C ARG A 111 -22.77 -9.59 -21.55
N ASP A 112 -21.65 -10.17 -21.14
CA ASP A 112 -20.31 -9.66 -21.45
C ASP A 112 -20.09 -8.18 -21.08
N MET A 113 -20.68 -7.75 -19.96
CA MET A 113 -20.60 -6.38 -19.49
C MET A 113 -19.56 -6.22 -18.38
N THR A 114 -19.18 -4.97 -18.11
CA THR A 114 -18.31 -4.61 -16.98
C THR A 114 -19.16 -4.20 -15.78
N TYR A 115 -18.92 -4.81 -14.62
CA TYR A 115 -19.56 -4.45 -13.37
C TYR A 115 -18.90 -3.19 -12.80
N ALA A 116 -19.50 -2.03 -13.09
CA ALA A 116 -18.93 -0.72 -12.77
C ALA A 116 -19.96 0.24 -12.19
N ALA A 117 -19.51 1.17 -11.35
CA ALA A 117 -20.32 2.26 -10.79
C ALA A 117 -19.95 3.62 -11.41
N PRO A 118 -20.90 4.55 -11.50
CA PRO A 118 -20.63 5.92 -11.93
C PRO A 118 -19.81 6.67 -10.88
N ILE A 119 -18.87 7.49 -11.36
CA ILE A 119 -18.13 8.47 -10.55
C ILE A 119 -18.72 9.84 -10.84
N THR A 120 -19.29 10.48 -9.83
CA THR A 120 -19.86 11.82 -9.93
C THR A 120 -19.02 12.82 -9.14
N VAL A 121 -18.93 14.04 -9.67
CA VAL A 121 -18.16 15.13 -9.07
C VAL A 121 -19.00 16.40 -9.07
N ASN A 122 -18.87 17.17 -7.99
CA ASN A 122 -19.40 18.52 -7.90
C ASN A 122 -18.34 19.51 -8.41
N ILE A 123 -18.74 20.36 -9.34
CA ILE A 123 -17.85 21.29 -10.04
C ILE A 123 -18.36 22.72 -9.83
N GLU A 124 -17.47 23.61 -9.47
CA GLU A 124 -17.69 25.04 -9.41
C GLU A 124 -16.83 25.71 -10.46
N TYR A 125 -17.41 26.45 -11.40
CA TYR A 125 -16.65 27.13 -12.44
C TYR A 125 -17.13 28.55 -12.67
N THR A 126 -16.24 29.40 -13.17
CA THR A 126 -16.58 30.79 -13.51
C THR A 126 -17.15 30.88 -14.92
N ARG A 127 -18.30 31.54 -15.07
CA ARG A 127 -18.88 31.93 -16.37
C ARG A 127 -18.93 33.46 -16.43
N GLY A 128 -17.88 34.06 -17.00
CA GLY A 128 -17.71 35.52 -17.02
C GLY A 128 -17.43 36.07 -15.62
N LYS A 129 -18.37 36.83 -15.03
CA LYS A 129 -18.24 37.36 -13.66
C LYS A 129 -18.96 36.52 -12.60
N GLN A 130 -19.70 35.49 -12.99
CA GLN A 130 -20.51 34.68 -12.08
C GLN A 130 -19.86 33.33 -11.83
N VAL A 131 -19.99 32.85 -10.60
CA VAL A 131 -19.57 31.50 -10.21
C VAL A 131 -20.78 30.58 -10.25
N VAL A 132 -20.71 29.54 -11.08
CA VAL A 132 -21.77 28.55 -11.27
C VAL A 132 -21.35 27.24 -10.61
N GLN A 133 -22.25 26.66 -9.83
CA GLN A 133 -22.06 25.34 -9.22
C GLN A 133 -22.94 24.32 -9.93
N VAL A 134 -22.34 23.21 -10.34
CA VAL A 134 -23.02 22.06 -10.93
C VAL A 134 -22.72 20.85 -10.07
N GLN A 135 -23.79 20.17 -9.65
CA GLN A 135 -23.70 18.98 -8.81
C GLN A 135 -23.86 17.71 -9.65
N ASP A 136 -23.32 16.61 -9.14
CA ASP A 136 -23.49 15.26 -9.69
C ASP A 136 -23.09 15.11 -11.17
N VAL A 137 -22.01 15.78 -11.57
CA VAL A 137 -21.47 15.64 -12.94
C VAL A 137 -20.81 14.28 -13.08
N LEU A 138 -21.33 13.44 -13.98
CA LEU A 138 -20.73 12.15 -14.31
C LEU A 138 -19.40 12.37 -15.05
N ILE A 139 -18.30 11.97 -14.44
CA ILE A 139 -16.95 12.07 -15.04
C ILE A 139 -16.45 10.75 -15.64
N GLY A 140 -17.05 9.63 -15.23
CA GLY A 140 -16.63 8.30 -15.69
C GLY A 140 -17.25 7.18 -14.88
N ARG A 141 -16.75 5.96 -15.12
CA ARG A 141 -17.18 4.75 -14.42
C ARG A 141 -15.99 3.96 -13.94
N ILE A 142 -16.08 3.40 -12.74
CA ILE A 142 -15.03 2.57 -12.15
C ILE A 142 -15.54 1.13 -11.94
N PRO A 143 -14.79 0.10 -12.37
CA PRO A 143 -15.11 -1.28 -12.02
C PRO A 143 -15.16 -1.47 -10.50
N ILE A 144 -16.22 -2.10 -10.02
CA ILE A 144 -16.42 -2.35 -8.59
C ILE A 144 -15.96 -3.78 -8.26
N MET A 145 -15.14 -3.92 -7.24
CA MET A 145 -14.69 -5.23 -6.76
C MET A 145 -15.86 -5.97 -6.09
N LEU A 146 -16.03 -7.26 -6.39
CA LEU A 146 -17.07 -8.08 -5.76
C LEU A 146 -16.86 -8.15 -4.25
N ARG A 147 -17.95 -7.99 -3.49
CA ARG A 147 -18.00 -7.91 -2.02
C ARG A 147 -17.28 -6.71 -1.38
N SER A 148 -16.95 -5.67 -2.15
CA SER A 148 -16.53 -4.35 -1.62
C SER A 148 -17.69 -3.51 -1.09
N SER A 149 -17.41 -2.39 -0.41
CA SER A 149 -18.43 -1.52 0.20
C SER A 149 -19.53 -1.07 -0.76
N ASN A 150 -19.19 -0.84 -2.03
CA ASN A 150 -20.10 -0.36 -3.07
C ASN A 150 -20.66 -1.50 -3.94
N CYS A 151 -20.44 -2.76 -3.55
CA CYS A 151 -20.98 -3.92 -4.26
C CYS A 151 -22.38 -4.25 -3.74
N VAL A 152 -23.31 -4.58 -4.66
CA VAL A 152 -24.66 -5.05 -4.32
C VAL A 152 -24.62 -6.30 -3.43
N LEU A 153 -23.58 -7.13 -3.49
CA LEU A 153 -23.49 -8.38 -2.73
C LEU A 153 -23.13 -8.21 -1.25
N THR A 154 -22.68 -7.03 -0.85
CA THR A 154 -22.17 -6.78 0.49
C THR A 154 -23.30 -6.76 1.51
N ASN A 155 -23.06 -7.38 2.69
CA ASN A 155 -24.03 -7.50 3.79
C ASN A 155 -25.33 -8.25 3.45
N LYS A 156 -25.35 -9.07 2.39
CA LYS A 156 -26.50 -9.92 2.04
C LYS A 156 -26.46 -11.26 2.76
N THR A 157 -27.63 -11.78 3.11
CA THR A 157 -27.78 -13.15 3.64
C THR A 157 -27.57 -14.19 2.54
N HIS A 158 -27.36 -15.45 2.94
CA HIS A 158 -27.18 -16.55 1.99
C HIS A 158 -28.39 -16.71 1.06
N GLU A 159 -29.60 -16.53 1.59
CA GLU A 159 -30.85 -16.57 0.83
C GLU A 159 -30.95 -15.42 -0.17
N GLN A 160 -30.57 -14.21 0.23
CA GLN A 160 -30.56 -13.05 -0.67
C GLN A 160 -29.52 -13.20 -1.79
N LEU A 161 -28.38 -13.81 -1.50
CA LEU A 161 -27.37 -14.11 -2.53
C LEU A 161 -27.89 -15.15 -3.53
N ALA A 162 -28.58 -16.19 -3.05
CA ALA A 162 -29.21 -17.19 -3.91
C ALA A 162 -30.29 -16.58 -4.83
N GLN A 163 -31.08 -15.64 -4.33
CA GLN A 163 -32.06 -14.89 -5.14
C GLN A 163 -31.40 -14.03 -6.24
N LEU A 164 -30.17 -13.57 -6.01
CA LEU A 164 -29.35 -12.85 -6.99
C LEU A 164 -28.55 -13.77 -7.91
N GLY A 165 -28.69 -15.09 -7.74
CA GLY A 165 -27.96 -16.12 -8.46
C GLY A 165 -26.44 -16.14 -8.18
N GLU A 166 -26.04 -15.68 -7.01
CA GLU A 166 -24.64 -15.68 -6.57
C GLU A 166 -24.38 -16.74 -5.50
N CYS A 167 -23.16 -17.29 -5.49
CA CYS A 167 -22.76 -18.29 -4.51
C CYS A 167 -22.39 -17.64 -3.17
N PRO A 168 -22.97 -18.08 -2.03
CA PRO A 168 -22.58 -17.58 -0.71
C PRO A 168 -21.12 -17.90 -0.33
N MET A 169 -20.58 -18.99 -0.88
CA MET A 169 -19.20 -19.44 -0.62
C MET A 169 -18.16 -18.77 -1.53
N ASP A 170 -18.57 -17.96 -2.51
CA ASP A 170 -17.64 -17.19 -3.34
C ASP A 170 -16.84 -16.22 -2.46
N PRO A 171 -15.50 -16.22 -2.43
CA PRO A 171 -14.75 -15.29 -1.59
C PRO A 171 -14.86 -13.82 -2.02
N GLY A 172 -15.19 -13.52 -3.28
CA GLY A 172 -15.14 -12.17 -3.85
C GLY A 172 -13.70 -11.66 -4.06
N GLY A 173 -13.50 -10.34 -4.12
CA GLY A 173 -12.17 -9.73 -4.25
C GLY A 173 -11.60 -9.63 -5.67
N TYR A 174 -12.43 -9.86 -6.68
CA TYR A 174 -12.09 -9.74 -8.09
C TYR A 174 -13.08 -8.83 -8.82
N PHE A 175 -12.78 -8.53 -10.08
CA PHE A 175 -13.57 -7.65 -10.94
C PHE A 175 -14.21 -8.44 -12.07
N ILE A 176 -15.36 -7.97 -12.56
CA ILE A 176 -15.96 -8.47 -13.81
C ILE A 176 -15.78 -7.39 -14.86
N VAL A 177 -15.00 -7.67 -15.89
CA VAL A 177 -14.67 -6.73 -16.98
C VAL A 177 -14.93 -7.41 -18.31
N ARG A 178 -15.93 -6.92 -19.04
CA ARG A 178 -16.41 -7.51 -20.31
C ARG A 178 -16.76 -9.00 -20.14
N GLY A 179 -17.60 -9.32 -19.17
CA GLY A 179 -18.01 -10.71 -18.87
C GLY A 179 -16.99 -11.55 -18.12
N ALA A 180 -15.69 -11.26 -18.28
CA ALA A 180 -14.61 -12.04 -17.70
C ALA A 180 -14.27 -11.61 -16.26
N GLU A 181 -14.03 -12.60 -15.41
CA GLU A 181 -13.52 -12.39 -14.05
C GLU A 181 -12.01 -12.13 -14.07
N LYS A 182 -11.58 -11.07 -13.39
CA LYS A 182 -10.19 -10.61 -13.37
C LYS A 182 -9.75 -10.28 -11.96
N VAL A 183 -8.63 -10.87 -11.56
CA VAL A 183 -7.98 -10.67 -10.26
C VAL A 183 -6.74 -9.80 -10.46
N ILE A 184 -6.52 -8.83 -9.56
CA ILE A 184 -5.26 -8.10 -9.49
C ILE A 184 -4.30 -8.92 -8.64
N LEU A 185 -3.19 -9.36 -9.22
CA LEU A 185 -2.15 -10.06 -8.50
C LEU A 185 -1.36 -9.07 -7.63
N ASN A 186 -1.11 -9.45 -6.38
CA ASN A 186 -0.28 -8.65 -5.49
C ASN A 186 1.18 -8.74 -5.96
N HIS A 187 1.77 -7.58 -6.25
CA HIS A 187 3.17 -7.49 -6.63
C HIS A 187 4.01 -7.10 -5.42
N GLU A 188 4.99 -7.94 -5.09
CA GLU A 188 6.01 -7.59 -4.10
C GLU A 188 6.95 -6.53 -4.69
N GLN A 189 7.16 -5.45 -3.95
CA GLN A 189 8.09 -4.39 -4.31
C GLN A 189 9.03 -4.09 -3.16
N LEU A 190 10.28 -3.78 -3.48
CA LEU A 190 11.25 -3.30 -2.50
C LEU A 190 10.72 -2.04 -1.79
N SER A 191 10.98 -1.97 -0.49
CA SER A 191 10.63 -0.82 0.33
C SER A 191 11.27 0.45 -0.24
N LYS A 192 10.43 1.43 -0.52
CA LYS A 192 10.84 2.78 -0.94
C LYS A 192 11.27 3.57 0.30
N ASN A 193 12.08 4.61 0.10
CA ASN A 193 12.54 5.50 1.18
C ASN A 193 13.29 4.77 2.31
N ARG A 194 13.93 3.63 1.99
CA ARG A 194 14.77 2.85 2.88
C ARG A 194 16.17 2.72 2.29
N ILE A 195 17.18 2.93 3.12
CA ILE A 195 18.58 2.71 2.75
C ILE A 195 18.83 1.20 2.74
N ILE A 196 19.26 0.69 1.59
CA ILE A 196 19.66 -0.70 1.40
C ILE A 196 21.19 -0.69 1.24
N ILE A 197 21.88 -1.53 2.01
CA ILE A 197 23.33 -1.68 1.94
C ILE A 197 23.60 -3.07 1.35
N GLU A 198 24.30 -3.09 0.23
CA GLU A 198 24.67 -4.28 -0.51
C GLU A 198 26.19 -4.30 -0.71
N THR A 199 26.73 -5.44 -1.15
CA THR A 199 28.13 -5.54 -1.56
C THR A 199 28.17 -5.63 -3.08
N ASP A 200 28.89 -4.71 -3.72
CA ASP A 200 29.11 -4.71 -5.17
C ASP A 200 29.87 -5.99 -5.58
N PRO A 201 29.78 -6.49 -6.83
CA PRO A 201 30.50 -7.69 -7.26
C PRO A 201 32.02 -7.63 -7.05
N LYS A 202 32.57 -6.41 -6.89
CA LYS A 202 33.98 -6.15 -6.57
C LYS A 202 34.33 -6.26 -5.08
N GLY A 203 33.36 -6.59 -4.22
CA GLY A 203 33.54 -6.73 -2.77
C GLY A 203 33.46 -5.44 -1.97
N PHE A 204 33.17 -4.29 -2.62
CA PHE A 204 33.03 -3.01 -1.92
C PHE A 204 31.59 -2.79 -1.45
N PRO A 205 31.36 -2.22 -0.25
CA PRO A 205 30.02 -1.87 0.20
C PRO A 205 29.44 -0.75 -0.68
N CYS A 206 28.20 -0.93 -1.12
CA CYS A 206 27.42 0.07 -1.82
C CYS A 206 26.11 0.33 -1.07
N SER A 207 25.60 1.56 -1.13
CA SER A 207 24.28 1.86 -0.59
C SER A 207 23.37 2.38 -1.70
N THR A 208 22.13 1.92 -1.68
CA THR A 208 21.10 2.32 -2.63
C THR A 208 19.88 2.79 -1.86
N VAL A 209 19.33 3.93 -2.27
CA VAL A 209 18.04 4.42 -1.81
C VAL A 209 17.16 4.69 -3.01
N THR A 210 16.00 4.04 -3.05
CA THR A 210 14.94 4.37 -4.03
C THR A 210 13.97 5.30 -3.33
N SER A 211 14.09 6.60 -3.59
CA SER A 211 13.23 7.63 -3.04
C SER A 211 11.97 7.78 -3.90
N SER A 212 10.81 7.81 -3.27
CA SER A 212 9.52 7.95 -3.96
C SER A 212 8.68 8.99 -3.22
N THR A 213 8.35 10.06 -3.94
CA THR A 213 7.33 11.04 -3.55
C THR A 213 6.07 10.83 -4.40
N HIS A 214 5.03 11.65 -4.19
CA HIS A 214 3.80 11.61 -4.99
C HIS A 214 4.04 11.90 -6.48
N GLU A 215 5.04 12.74 -6.79
CA GLU A 215 5.29 13.21 -8.16
C GLU A 215 6.43 12.46 -8.86
N ARG A 216 7.45 12.05 -8.11
CA ARG A 216 8.69 11.52 -8.69
C ARG A 216 9.23 10.34 -7.90
N LYS A 217 9.76 9.38 -8.64
CA LYS A 217 10.58 8.30 -8.12
C LYS A 217 12.00 8.48 -8.64
N SER A 218 12.96 8.50 -7.74
CA SER A 218 14.38 8.57 -8.06
C SER A 218 15.13 7.46 -7.36
N ARG A 219 16.29 7.11 -7.91
CA ARG A 219 17.20 6.13 -7.31
C ARG A 219 18.56 6.80 -7.20
N THR A 220 19.09 6.78 -5.99
CA THR A 220 20.41 7.33 -5.67
C THR A 220 21.27 6.22 -5.10
N ASN A 221 22.47 6.10 -5.66
CA ASN A 221 23.45 5.10 -5.24
C ASN A 221 24.70 5.80 -4.71
N ILE A 222 25.25 5.32 -3.61
CA ILE A 222 26.57 5.70 -3.14
C ILE A 222 27.48 4.49 -3.33
N VAL A 223 28.53 4.68 -4.12
CA VAL A 223 29.48 3.63 -4.50
C VAL A 223 30.89 4.01 -4.07
N MET A 224 31.68 3.03 -3.66
CA MET A 224 33.10 3.22 -3.35
C MET A 224 33.94 2.89 -4.59
N LYS A 225 34.78 3.84 -5.03
CA LYS A 225 35.75 3.65 -6.11
C LYS A 225 37.11 4.20 -5.66
N HIS A 226 38.16 3.41 -5.76
CA HIS A 226 39.52 3.81 -5.33
C HIS A 226 39.53 4.43 -3.92
N GLU A 227 38.88 3.76 -2.95
CA GLU A 227 38.74 4.20 -1.56
C GLU A 227 38.03 5.57 -1.35
N LYS A 228 37.39 6.10 -2.38
CA LYS A 228 36.61 7.34 -2.33
C LYS A 228 35.13 7.06 -2.58
N LEU A 229 34.26 7.81 -1.90
CA LEU A 229 32.81 7.71 -2.06
C LEU A 229 32.32 8.59 -3.21
N TYR A 230 31.54 7.99 -4.10
CA TYR A 230 30.91 8.65 -5.24
C TYR A 230 29.40 8.50 -5.19
N LEU A 231 28.71 9.57 -5.57
CA LEU A 231 27.28 9.64 -5.74
C LEU A 231 26.94 9.36 -7.21
N LYS A 232 26.12 8.35 -7.45
CA LYS A 232 25.55 8.02 -8.76
C LYS A 232 24.05 8.30 -8.74
N HIS A 233 23.60 9.14 -9.66
CA HIS A 233 22.19 9.49 -9.82
C HIS A 233 21.88 9.72 -11.30
N ASN A 234 20.67 9.36 -11.74
CA ASN A 234 20.29 9.40 -13.16
C ASN A 234 20.33 10.81 -13.79
N THR A 235 20.28 11.86 -12.98
CA THR A 235 20.40 13.25 -13.45
C THR A 235 21.84 13.63 -13.82
N PHE A 236 22.83 12.93 -13.29
CA PHE A 236 24.25 13.22 -13.57
C PHE A 236 24.79 12.28 -14.63
N CYS A 237 25.57 12.82 -15.57
CA CYS A 237 26.25 12.02 -16.59
C CYS A 237 27.45 11.26 -16.00
N GLU A 238 28.12 11.86 -15.01
CA GLU A 238 29.28 11.31 -14.34
C GLU A 238 29.02 11.11 -12.84
N ASP A 239 29.75 10.17 -12.24
CA ASP A 239 29.67 9.92 -10.80
C ASP A 239 30.40 11.05 -10.06
N ILE A 240 29.68 11.74 -9.17
CA ILE A 240 30.20 12.93 -8.47
C ILE A 240 30.80 12.50 -7.13
N PRO A 241 32.02 12.92 -6.74
CA PRO A 241 32.53 12.68 -5.40
C PRO A 241 31.56 13.23 -4.34
N VAL A 242 31.20 12.42 -3.34
CA VAL A 242 30.19 12.80 -2.33
C VAL A 242 30.54 14.12 -1.64
N ILE A 243 31.84 14.38 -1.42
CA ILE A 243 32.32 15.61 -0.80
C ILE A 243 31.98 16.88 -1.60
N VAL A 244 32.00 16.80 -2.93
CA VAL A 244 31.65 17.90 -3.83
C VAL A 244 30.15 18.16 -3.77
N PHE A 245 29.35 17.10 -3.78
CA PHE A 245 27.89 17.20 -3.66
C PHE A 245 27.48 17.81 -2.31
N LEU A 246 28.05 17.32 -1.20
CA LEU A 246 27.79 17.85 0.14
C LEU A 246 28.20 19.31 0.27
N LYS A 247 29.37 19.70 -0.25
CA LYS A 247 29.83 21.10 -0.23
C LYS A 247 28.94 22.04 -1.04
N GLY A 248 28.29 21.54 -2.09
CA GLY A 248 27.34 22.32 -2.89
C GLY A 248 25.94 22.43 -2.27
N HIS A 249 25.52 21.43 -1.47
CA HIS A 249 24.19 21.40 -0.84
C HIS A 249 24.17 22.03 0.56
N LEU A 250 25.23 21.83 1.34
CA LEU A 250 25.42 22.46 2.64
C LEU A 250 26.17 23.77 2.39
N HIS A 251 25.44 24.87 2.32
CA HIS A 251 26.03 26.20 2.19
C HIS A 251 27.03 26.45 3.33
N GLY A 252 28.31 26.65 2.98
CA GLY A 252 29.33 27.12 3.91
C GLY A 252 30.16 26.00 4.55
N ALA A 253 31.46 26.23 4.68
CA ALA A 253 32.44 25.31 5.22
C ALA A 253 32.33 25.07 6.75
N ASP A 254 31.25 25.53 7.39
CA ASP A 254 31.10 25.63 8.86
C ASP A 254 29.88 24.87 9.42
N ASP A 255 29.34 23.88 8.69
CA ASP A 255 28.23 23.05 9.18
C ASP A 255 28.74 21.82 9.99
N PRO A 256 28.34 21.62 11.26
CA PRO A 256 28.80 20.52 12.12
C PRO A 256 28.52 19.11 11.56
N SER A 257 27.64 18.98 10.57
CA SER A 257 27.41 17.72 9.85
C SER A 257 28.62 17.23 9.04
N TYR A 258 29.52 18.13 8.62
CA TYR A 258 30.81 17.79 7.99
C TYR A 258 31.75 17.06 8.96
N HIS A 259 31.79 17.52 10.22
CA HIS A 259 32.54 16.87 11.28
C HIS A 259 31.89 15.54 11.71
N HIS A 260 30.56 15.43 11.70
CA HIS A 260 29.86 14.19 12.08
C HIS A 260 30.18 13.01 11.16
N CYS A 261 30.40 13.25 9.86
CA CYS A 261 30.76 12.21 8.90
C CYS A 261 32.24 11.78 9.02
N GLN A 262 33.14 12.69 9.40
CA GLN A 262 34.57 12.43 9.52
C GLN A 262 35.02 11.92 10.91
N GLN A 263 34.25 12.18 11.97
CA GLN A 263 34.64 11.86 13.36
C GLN A 263 34.38 10.41 13.79
N ARG A 264 33.97 9.52 12.89
CA ARG A 264 34.02 8.07 13.18
C ARG A 264 35.14 7.45 12.36
N PRO A 265 36.34 7.27 12.96
CA PRO A 265 37.31 6.33 12.42
C PRO A 265 36.61 4.98 12.23
N LEU A 266 36.88 4.33 11.11
CA LEU A 266 36.66 2.90 10.98
C LEU A 266 37.59 2.20 11.99
N ASP A 267 37.17 2.17 13.26
CA ASP A 267 37.90 1.47 14.32
C ASP A 267 37.99 0.00 13.93
N ALA A 268 39.19 -0.43 13.54
CA ALA A 268 39.53 -1.81 13.23
C ALA A 268 39.16 -2.80 14.37
N ARG A 269 38.90 -2.29 15.59
CA ARG A 269 38.40 -3.08 16.73
C ARG A 269 36.93 -3.50 16.60
N ARG A 270 36.08 -2.79 15.83
CA ARG A 270 34.68 -3.20 15.58
C ARG A 270 34.52 -4.19 14.42
N GLN A 271 35.53 -4.32 13.55
CA GLN A 271 35.53 -5.35 12.50
C GLN A 271 35.56 -6.78 13.09
N GLY A 272 36.19 -6.98 14.26
CA GLY A 272 36.16 -8.25 14.98
C GLY A 272 34.77 -8.60 15.54
N LEU A 273 34.03 -7.62 16.06
CA LEU A 273 32.69 -7.83 16.62
C LEU A 273 31.61 -7.98 15.53
N LEU A 274 31.73 -7.24 14.42
CA LEU A 274 30.85 -7.40 13.26
C LEU A 274 31.09 -8.72 12.52
N ARG A 275 32.32 -9.25 12.51
CA ARG A 275 32.58 -10.63 12.05
C ARG A 275 31.92 -11.67 12.95
N GLN A 276 31.90 -11.49 14.28
CA GLN A 276 31.20 -12.42 15.17
C GLN A 276 29.67 -12.30 15.10
N GLN A 277 29.12 -11.11 14.85
CA GLN A 277 27.68 -10.93 14.64
C GLN A 277 27.22 -11.43 13.26
N ALA A 278 28.04 -11.28 12.21
CA ALA A 278 27.76 -11.87 10.90
C ALA A 278 27.84 -13.41 10.93
N TYR A 279 28.78 -14.00 11.68
CA TYR A 279 28.89 -15.45 11.82
C TYR A 279 27.73 -16.08 12.62
N ARG A 280 26.95 -15.28 13.37
CA ARG A 280 25.79 -15.77 14.11
C ARG A 280 24.51 -15.85 13.27
N VAL A 281 24.52 -15.23 12.08
CA VAL A 281 23.39 -15.28 11.13
C VAL A 281 23.49 -16.50 10.19
N GLU A 282 24.64 -17.16 10.11
CA GLU A 282 24.83 -18.42 9.40
C GLU A 282 24.75 -19.65 10.34
N ARG A 283 23.56 -19.90 10.90
CA ARG A 283 23.13 -21.28 11.11
C ARG A 283 21.79 -21.48 10.41
N PRO A 284 21.71 -22.29 9.35
CA PRO A 284 20.42 -22.71 8.85
C PRO A 284 19.74 -23.49 9.97
N ALA A 285 18.58 -23.01 10.40
CA ALA A 285 17.63 -23.86 11.10
C ALA A 285 17.37 -25.05 10.16
N ARG A 286 17.88 -26.23 10.53
CA ARG A 286 17.45 -27.50 9.93
C ARG A 286 15.95 -27.62 10.18
N VAL A 287 15.15 -27.20 9.21
CA VAL A 287 13.77 -27.66 9.09
C VAL A 287 13.90 -29.09 8.59
N ALA A 288 13.73 -30.03 9.53
CA ALA A 288 13.53 -31.42 9.19
C ALA A 288 12.24 -31.50 8.37
N ALA A 289 12.36 -32.07 7.17
CA ALA A 289 11.23 -32.55 6.41
C ALA A 289 10.52 -33.64 7.22
N LEU A 290 9.22 -33.47 7.42
CA LEU A 290 8.15 -34.47 7.43
C LEU A 290 6.82 -33.75 7.23
#